data_AF-A0A1G9N280-F1
#
_entry.id   AF-A0A1G9N280-F1
#
_cell.length_a   1.000
_cell.length_b   1.000
_cell.length_c   1.000
_cell.angle_alpha   90.00
_cell.angle_beta   90.00
_cell.angle_gamma   90.00
#
_symmetry.space_group_name_H-M   'P 1'
#
loop_
_entity.id
_entity.type
_entity.pdbx_description
1 polymer ?
#
loop_
_entity_poly.entity_id
_entity_poly.type
_entity_poly.pdbx_seq_one_letter_code
_entity_poly.pdbx_strand_id
1 'polypeptide(L)'
;MAERKAVHYLNQFFGGIGGEEAADTPPRLKSEPVGPAGALNAQLDDCCEVVSTIICGDDYFSENEGEALAAIEDMLTDINPDIIIAGPAFNAGRYGMACGAVAQKADELGLPVVSGIYPENPGYEMYRNHAYFVETPDSAAGMRDALPDMASLVKRYFETDGNPGGPEEADYLPRGLRKNIFVETRGARRAVDMLLNKIKEEDYKSEYPMPAFDTVKPAEPLTDLSQAKIALVTSGGIVPDGNPDSIEASSASKYGKYSLKEFDDLSEDSHDTAHGGYDPVYASEDADRVLPLDVMRELEEEGEIGELHDYFYTTVGNGTAVASAREFAQDIASDLEAADVEGVVLTST
;
A
#
# COMPACT_ATOMS: atom_id res chain seq x y z
N MET A 1 -17.80 14.19 -33.84
CA MET A 1 -17.03 14.75 -32.71
C MET A 1 -17.62 14.10 -31.49
N ALA A 2 -16.80 13.37 -30.73
CA ALA A 2 -17.25 12.79 -29.48
C ALA A 2 -17.64 13.93 -28.53
N GLU A 3 -18.71 13.77 -27.77
CA GLU A 3 -19.10 14.78 -26.76
C GLU A 3 -18.18 14.74 -25.52
N ARG A 4 -17.43 13.66 -25.33
CA ARG A 4 -16.60 13.40 -24.15
C ARG A 4 -15.11 13.58 -24.44
N LYS A 5 -14.40 14.19 -23.49
CA LYS A 5 -12.97 14.51 -23.57
C LYS A 5 -12.16 13.63 -22.63
N ALA A 6 -11.12 13.01 -23.15
CA ALA A 6 -10.09 12.35 -22.37
C ALA A 6 -8.78 13.16 -22.38
N VAL A 7 -8.04 13.08 -21.28
CA VAL A 7 -6.64 13.51 -21.21
C VAL A 7 -5.77 12.28 -21.01
N HIS A 8 -4.70 12.17 -21.79
CA HIS A 8 -3.75 11.06 -21.67
C HIS A 8 -2.49 11.51 -20.92
N TYR A 9 -2.20 10.88 -19.79
CA TYR A 9 -0.94 11.07 -19.07
C TYR A 9 0.12 10.04 -19.49
N LEU A 10 1.27 10.55 -19.94
CA LEU A 10 2.40 9.77 -20.45
C LEU A 10 3.72 10.17 -19.81
N ASN A 11 4.66 9.22 -19.73
CA ASN A 11 6.05 9.58 -19.42
C ASN A 11 6.77 10.18 -20.64
N GLN A 12 8.03 10.57 -20.45
CA GLN A 12 8.90 11.12 -21.49
C GLN A 12 9.03 10.22 -22.72
N PHE A 13 9.15 8.91 -22.50
CA PHE A 13 9.38 7.95 -23.56
C PHE A 13 8.14 7.80 -24.45
N PHE A 14 6.98 7.52 -23.86
CA PHE A 14 5.73 7.39 -24.62
C PHE A 14 5.21 8.73 -25.14
N GLY A 15 5.53 9.82 -24.46
CA GLY A 15 5.32 11.19 -24.93
C GLY A 15 6.20 11.57 -26.12
N GLY A 16 7.16 10.74 -26.53
CA GLY A 16 8.00 10.96 -27.71
C GLY A 16 8.99 12.11 -27.55
N ILE A 17 9.38 12.43 -26.31
CA ILE A 17 10.25 13.58 -26.00
C ILE A 17 11.70 13.18 -25.69
N GLY A 18 11.96 11.89 -25.47
CA GLY A 18 13.28 11.33 -25.19
C GLY A 18 13.19 10.11 -24.26
N GLY A 19 14.31 9.41 -24.08
CA GLY A 19 14.47 8.35 -23.07
C GLY A 19 14.93 8.91 -21.72
N GLU A 20 15.93 8.27 -21.12
CA GLU A 20 16.53 8.70 -19.84
C GLU A 20 17.07 10.14 -19.90
N GLU A 21 17.57 10.60 -21.05
CA GLU A 21 18.08 11.97 -21.20
C GLU A 21 17.00 13.06 -21.03
N ALA A 22 15.73 12.68 -21.12
CA ALA A 22 14.58 13.57 -20.93
C ALA A 22 13.76 13.21 -19.68
N ALA A 23 14.23 12.30 -18.82
CA ALA A 23 13.50 11.86 -17.64
C ALA A 23 13.38 12.94 -16.55
N ASP A 24 14.20 13.99 -16.61
CA ASP A 24 14.11 15.17 -15.73
C ASP A 24 13.21 16.30 -16.31
N THR A 25 12.32 15.96 -17.27
CA THR A 25 11.45 16.97 -17.88
C THR A 25 10.24 17.28 -16.98
N PRO A 26 9.96 18.54 -16.63
CA PRO A 26 8.75 18.91 -15.87
C PRO A 26 7.46 18.62 -16.65
N PRO A 27 6.30 18.55 -15.97
CA PRO A 27 5.01 18.37 -16.62
C PRO A 27 4.78 19.38 -17.74
N ARG A 28 4.34 18.91 -18.89
CA ARG A 28 4.05 19.73 -20.06
C ARG A 28 2.80 19.25 -20.76
N LEU A 29 1.96 20.20 -21.14
CA LEU A 29 0.76 19.94 -21.92
C LEU A 29 1.07 19.96 -23.42
N LYS A 30 0.58 18.94 -24.12
CA LYS A 30 0.43 18.92 -25.57
C LYS A 30 -1.05 19.02 -25.90
N SER A 31 -1.44 20.06 -26.62
CA SER A 31 -2.82 20.29 -27.07
C SER A 31 -3.29 19.35 -28.18
N GLU A 32 -2.53 18.28 -28.43
CA GLU A 32 -2.81 17.27 -29.44
C GLU A 32 -2.51 15.88 -28.84
N PRO A 33 -3.12 14.79 -29.37
CA PRO A 33 -2.81 13.44 -28.96
C PRO A 33 -1.36 13.09 -29.35
N VAL A 34 -0.56 12.59 -28.41
CA VAL A 34 0.83 12.19 -28.66
C VAL A 34 1.06 10.70 -28.37
N GLY A 35 1.90 10.07 -29.18
CA GLY A 35 2.33 8.67 -28.99
C GLY A 35 1.16 7.68 -29.00
N PRO A 36 1.00 6.84 -27.95
CA PRO A 36 -0.08 5.86 -27.87
C PRO A 36 -1.49 6.49 -27.91
N ALA A 37 -1.64 7.78 -27.60
CA ALA A 37 -2.93 8.47 -27.66
C ALA A 37 -3.59 8.40 -29.04
N GLY A 38 -2.82 8.38 -30.13
CA GLY A 38 -3.36 8.25 -31.48
C GLY A 38 -3.99 6.87 -31.73
N ALA A 39 -3.33 5.80 -31.27
CA ALA A 39 -3.88 4.45 -31.35
C ALA A 39 -5.08 4.29 -30.41
N LEU A 40 -5.04 4.92 -29.24
CA LEU A 40 -6.15 4.93 -28.29
C LEU A 40 -7.39 5.64 -28.86
N ASN A 41 -7.24 6.80 -29.50
CA ASN A 41 -8.34 7.48 -30.20
C ASN A 41 -8.98 6.61 -31.27
N ALA A 42 -8.18 5.85 -32.02
CA ALA A 42 -8.71 4.90 -33.01
C ALA A 42 -9.50 3.74 -32.38
N GLN A 43 -9.27 3.43 -31.09
CA GLN A 43 -10.03 2.42 -30.35
C GLN A 43 -11.22 3.00 -29.58
N LEU A 44 -11.21 4.29 -29.24
CA LEU A 44 -12.32 4.95 -28.52
C LEU A 44 -13.48 5.32 -29.47
N ASP A 45 -13.22 5.46 -30.77
CA ASP A 45 -14.19 5.83 -31.79
C ASP A 45 -14.99 7.10 -31.41
N ASP A 46 -16.32 7.07 -31.55
CA ASP A 46 -17.21 8.19 -31.22
C ASP A 46 -17.53 8.30 -29.72
N CYS A 47 -17.03 7.37 -28.88
CA CYS A 47 -17.38 7.34 -27.45
C CYS A 47 -16.70 8.47 -26.67
N CYS A 48 -15.44 8.73 -26.97
CA CYS A 48 -14.58 9.69 -26.28
C CYS A 48 -13.40 10.07 -27.18
N GLU A 49 -12.93 11.31 -27.09
CA GLU A 49 -11.76 11.80 -27.81
C GLU A 49 -10.68 12.21 -26.82
N VAL A 50 -9.47 11.67 -26.96
CA VAL A 50 -8.27 12.20 -26.29
C VAL A 50 -7.97 13.54 -26.94
N VAL A 51 -8.22 14.64 -26.22
CA VAL A 51 -8.05 16.01 -26.73
C VAL A 51 -6.66 16.58 -26.47
N SER A 52 -5.96 16.02 -25.49
CA SER A 52 -4.62 16.47 -25.10
C SER A 52 -3.84 15.38 -24.37
N THR A 53 -2.52 15.56 -24.35
CA THR A 53 -1.59 14.67 -23.67
C THR A 53 -0.75 15.46 -22.69
N ILE A 54 -0.71 15.02 -21.44
CA ILE A 54 0.21 15.52 -20.41
C ILE A 54 1.43 14.60 -20.41
N ILE A 55 2.62 15.19 -20.50
CA ILE A 55 3.88 14.45 -20.51
C ILE A 55 4.70 14.90 -19.30
N CYS A 56 5.21 13.96 -18.50
CA CYS A 56 6.12 14.24 -17.40
C CYS A 56 7.30 13.28 -17.45
N GLY A 57 8.49 13.73 -17.10
CA GLY A 57 9.64 12.87 -16.94
C GLY A 57 9.53 12.02 -15.67
N ASP A 58 9.92 10.75 -15.76
CA ASP A 58 9.86 9.81 -14.64
C ASP A 58 10.71 10.25 -13.43
N ASP A 59 11.91 10.80 -13.68
CA ASP A 59 12.82 11.25 -12.62
C ASP A 59 12.32 12.56 -12.00
N TYR A 60 11.88 13.51 -12.85
CA TYR A 60 11.30 14.77 -12.36
C TYR A 60 10.10 14.52 -11.46
N PHE A 61 9.19 13.62 -11.87
CA PHE A 61 8.00 13.31 -11.08
C PHE A 61 8.39 12.69 -9.73
N SER A 62 9.34 11.74 -9.74
CA SER A 62 9.79 11.06 -8.52
C SER A 62 10.49 12.00 -7.54
N GLU A 63 11.23 13.00 -8.03
CA GLU A 63 11.98 13.94 -7.19
C GLU A 63 11.14 15.15 -6.75
N ASN A 64 10.10 15.50 -7.52
CA ASN A 64 9.30 16.72 -7.35
C ASN A 64 7.78 16.45 -7.36
N GLU A 65 7.35 15.34 -6.76
CA GLU A 65 5.97 14.84 -6.85
C GLU A 65 4.91 15.91 -6.55
N GLY A 66 5.06 16.69 -5.47
CA GLY A 66 4.10 17.72 -5.11
C GLY A 66 3.99 18.84 -6.14
N GLU A 67 5.11 19.30 -6.71
CA GLU A 67 5.12 20.33 -7.76
C GLU A 67 4.57 19.76 -9.08
N ALA A 68 4.91 18.51 -9.39
CA ALA A 68 4.43 17.84 -10.59
C ALA A 68 2.90 17.66 -10.55
N LEU A 69 2.37 17.17 -9.42
CA LEU A 69 0.93 16.98 -9.23
C LEU A 69 0.17 18.30 -9.26
N ALA A 70 0.69 19.37 -8.64
CA ALA A 70 0.06 20.69 -8.70
C ALA A 70 -0.04 21.22 -10.14
N ALA A 71 1.04 21.10 -10.92
CA ALA A 71 1.02 21.50 -12.33
C ALA A 71 0.05 20.65 -13.18
N ILE A 72 -0.05 19.36 -12.89
CA ILE A 72 -1.00 18.45 -13.57
C ILE A 72 -2.45 18.80 -13.20
N GLU A 73 -2.72 19.09 -11.93
CA GLU A 73 -4.03 19.54 -11.44
C GLU A 73 -4.48 20.84 -12.13
N ASP A 74 -3.57 21.82 -12.26
CA ASP A 74 -3.84 23.06 -13.00
C ASP A 74 -4.21 22.77 -14.47
N MET A 75 -3.42 21.91 -15.15
CA MET A 75 -3.70 21.51 -16.52
C MET A 75 -5.06 20.80 -16.66
N LEU A 76 -5.38 19.88 -15.75
CA LEU A 76 -6.65 19.15 -15.77
C LEU A 76 -7.85 20.07 -15.51
N THR A 77 -7.70 21.03 -14.60
CA THR A 77 -8.72 22.04 -14.31
C THR A 77 -9.00 22.91 -15.53
N ASP A 78 -7.95 23.35 -16.23
CA ASP A 78 -8.08 24.16 -17.46
C ASP A 78 -8.73 23.39 -18.61
N ILE A 79 -8.39 22.11 -18.78
CA ILE A 79 -8.93 21.26 -19.86
C ILE A 79 -10.37 20.82 -19.55
N ASN A 80 -10.67 20.60 -18.26
CA ASN A 80 -11.91 20.04 -17.74
C ASN A 80 -12.36 18.78 -18.50
N PRO A 81 -11.59 17.67 -18.42
CA PRO A 81 -11.90 16.42 -19.10
C PRO A 81 -12.99 15.62 -18.36
N ASP A 82 -13.56 14.63 -19.05
CA ASP A 82 -14.53 13.69 -18.48
C ASP A 82 -13.85 12.44 -17.88
N ILE A 83 -12.62 12.15 -18.30
CA ILE A 83 -11.83 11.00 -17.85
C ILE A 83 -10.34 11.26 -18.06
N ILE A 84 -9.50 10.69 -17.19
CA ILE A 84 -8.06 10.61 -17.42
C ILE A 84 -7.68 9.18 -17.81
N ILE A 85 -6.75 9.06 -18.74
CA ILE A 85 -6.12 7.78 -19.09
C ILE A 85 -4.65 7.90 -18.75
N ALA A 86 -4.17 7.14 -17.77
CA ALA A 86 -2.78 7.19 -17.30
C ALA A 86 -2.06 5.89 -17.68
N GLY A 87 -0.92 5.95 -18.37
CA GLY A 87 -0.22 4.73 -18.83
C GLY A 87 -0.55 4.37 -20.28
N PRO A 88 -0.36 3.11 -20.72
CA PRO A 88 -0.04 1.93 -19.91
C PRO A 88 1.38 1.98 -19.32
N ALA A 89 1.49 1.63 -18.04
CA ALA A 89 2.74 1.64 -17.28
C ALA A 89 3.57 0.36 -17.41
N PHE A 90 2.97 -0.77 -17.78
CA PHE A 90 3.65 -2.08 -17.83
C PHE A 90 4.40 -2.36 -16.51
N ASN A 91 5.57 -3.00 -16.54
CA ASN A 91 6.40 -3.23 -15.36
C ASN A 91 7.44 -2.10 -15.11
N ALA A 92 7.16 -0.87 -15.55
CA ALA A 92 8.03 0.28 -15.28
C ALA A 92 7.72 0.88 -13.91
N GLY A 93 8.61 0.68 -12.92
CA GLY A 93 8.37 1.09 -11.52
C GLY A 93 8.11 2.59 -11.35
N ARG A 94 9.05 3.46 -11.76
CA ARG A 94 8.90 4.93 -11.61
C ARG A 94 7.67 5.45 -12.34
N TYR A 95 7.46 4.99 -13.57
CA TYR A 95 6.32 5.42 -14.37
C TYR A 95 4.98 4.91 -13.82
N GLY A 96 4.92 3.68 -13.30
CA GLY A 96 3.73 3.12 -12.68
C GLY A 96 3.33 3.86 -11.40
N MET A 97 4.32 4.23 -10.58
CA MET A 97 4.12 5.12 -9.43
C MET A 97 3.54 6.47 -9.85
N ALA A 98 4.12 7.10 -10.89
CA ALA A 98 3.63 8.37 -11.39
C ALA A 98 2.20 8.28 -11.96
N CYS A 99 1.89 7.22 -12.74
CA CYS A 99 0.52 6.94 -13.21
C CYS A 99 -0.47 6.79 -12.04
N GLY A 100 -0.07 6.09 -10.98
CA GLY A 100 -0.88 5.90 -9.78
C GLY A 100 -1.10 7.18 -8.98
N ALA A 101 -0.06 7.99 -8.78
CA ALA A 101 -0.18 9.28 -8.11
C ALA A 101 -1.07 10.26 -8.88
N VAL A 102 -0.93 10.31 -10.22
CA VAL A 102 -1.84 11.07 -11.08
C VAL A 102 -3.27 10.53 -10.99
N ALA A 103 -3.44 9.22 -10.87
CA ALA A 103 -4.75 8.62 -10.67
C ALA A 103 -5.42 9.06 -9.36
N GLN A 104 -4.67 9.05 -8.26
CA GLN A 104 -5.13 9.55 -6.97
C GLN A 104 -5.54 11.02 -7.05
N LYS A 105 -4.69 11.87 -7.65
CA LYS A 105 -4.98 13.30 -7.79
C LYS A 105 -6.24 13.55 -8.64
N ALA A 106 -6.42 12.80 -9.73
CA ALA A 106 -7.62 12.90 -10.54
C ALA A 106 -8.89 12.42 -9.79
N ASP A 107 -8.80 11.34 -9.02
CA ASP A 107 -9.89 10.83 -8.18
C ASP A 107 -10.31 11.87 -7.10
N GLU A 108 -9.36 12.58 -6.50
CA GLU A 108 -9.63 13.70 -5.58
C GLU A 108 -10.42 14.84 -6.24
N LEU A 109 -10.21 15.06 -7.54
CA LEU A 109 -10.96 16.02 -8.36
C LEU A 109 -12.31 15.48 -8.85
N GLY A 110 -12.64 14.23 -8.54
CA GLY A 110 -13.84 13.54 -9.01
C GLY A 110 -13.75 13.07 -10.46
N LEU A 111 -12.56 12.99 -11.03
CA LEU A 111 -12.32 12.51 -12.39
C LEU A 111 -12.06 11.00 -12.38
N PRO A 112 -12.81 10.20 -13.15
CA PRO A 112 -12.53 8.78 -13.28
C PRO A 112 -11.20 8.55 -14.01
N VAL A 113 -10.52 7.46 -13.63
CA VAL A 113 -9.23 7.10 -14.21
C VAL A 113 -9.23 5.67 -14.72
N VAL A 114 -8.79 5.49 -15.95
CA VAL A 114 -8.43 4.18 -16.52
C VAL A 114 -6.93 4.13 -16.75
N SER A 115 -6.31 3.02 -16.38
CA SER A 115 -4.87 2.81 -16.56
C SER A 115 -4.58 1.38 -16.99
N GLY A 116 -3.44 1.14 -17.60
CA GLY A 116 -2.92 -0.20 -17.86
C GLY A 116 -1.65 -0.42 -17.05
N ILE A 117 -1.53 -1.55 -16.35
CA ILE A 117 -0.38 -1.81 -15.48
C ILE A 117 -0.07 -3.31 -15.37
N TYR A 118 1.21 -3.66 -15.21
CA TYR A 118 1.61 -5.03 -14.87
C TYR A 118 1.30 -5.28 -13.38
N PRO A 119 0.72 -6.43 -12.98
CA PRO A 119 0.25 -6.64 -11.61
C PRO A 119 1.31 -6.49 -10.50
N GLU A 120 2.60 -6.75 -10.81
CA GLU A 120 3.70 -6.60 -9.84
C GLU A 120 4.29 -5.19 -9.80
N ASN A 121 3.79 -4.27 -10.62
CA ASN A 121 4.24 -2.88 -10.59
C ASN A 121 3.84 -2.23 -9.24
N PRO A 122 4.77 -1.55 -8.53
CA PRO A 122 4.48 -0.95 -7.23
C PRO A 122 3.34 0.08 -7.26
N GLY A 123 3.13 0.76 -8.39
CA GLY A 123 2.03 1.71 -8.55
C GLY A 123 0.64 1.06 -8.48
N TYR A 124 0.52 -0.24 -8.80
CA TYR A 124 -0.76 -0.94 -8.68
C TYR A 124 -1.14 -1.12 -7.21
N GLU A 125 -0.27 -1.72 -6.38
CA GLU A 125 -0.61 -1.99 -4.98
C GLU A 125 -0.88 -0.68 -4.20
N MET A 126 -0.11 0.37 -4.50
CA MET A 126 -0.23 1.65 -3.80
C MET A 126 -1.47 2.47 -4.19
N TYR A 127 -1.94 2.37 -5.45
CA TYR A 127 -2.99 3.25 -5.98
C TYR A 127 -4.22 2.52 -6.58
N ARG A 128 -4.33 1.19 -6.44
CA ARG A 128 -5.45 0.38 -7.02
C ARG A 128 -6.85 0.87 -6.64
N ASN A 129 -7.00 1.55 -5.51
CA ASN A 129 -8.28 2.11 -5.07
C ASN A 129 -8.70 3.36 -5.87
N HIS A 130 -7.77 4.03 -6.58
CA HIS A 130 -8.01 5.32 -7.26
C HIS A 130 -8.24 5.21 -8.78
N ALA A 131 -7.91 4.08 -9.41
CA ALA A 131 -8.16 3.87 -10.84
C ALA A 131 -8.77 2.51 -11.15
N TYR A 132 -9.32 2.38 -12.35
CA TYR A 132 -9.62 1.11 -12.97
C TYR A 132 -8.42 0.66 -13.80
N PHE A 133 -7.64 -0.27 -13.26
CA PHE A 133 -6.43 -0.79 -13.90
C PHE A 133 -6.75 -2.00 -14.77
N VAL A 134 -6.34 -1.99 -16.02
CA VAL A 134 -6.32 -3.16 -16.90
C VAL A 134 -4.97 -3.85 -16.77
N GLU A 135 -4.96 -5.18 -16.76
CA GLU A 135 -3.72 -5.96 -16.75
C GLU A 135 -2.96 -5.79 -18.07
N THR A 136 -1.67 -5.47 -17.99
CA THR A 136 -0.80 -5.41 -19.17
C THR A 136 0.33 -6.42 -19.07
N PRO A 137 0.95 -6.81 -20.19
CA PRO A 137 2.24 -7.52 -20.16
C PRO A 137 3.33 -6.75 -19.41
N ASP A 138 4.48 -7.39 -19.21
CA ASP A 138 5.62 -6.79 -18.47
C ASP A 138 6.27 -5.60 -19.19
N SER A 139 6.09 -5.47 -20.50
CA SER A 139 6.85 -4.54 -21.34
C SER A 139 6.01 -3.92 -22.46
N ALA A 140 6.51 -2.80 -22.99
CA ALA A 140 5.87 -2.02 -24.05
C ALA A 140 5.63 -2.80 -25.37
N ALA A 141 6.25 -3.97 -25.55
CA ALA A 141 5.96 -4.86 -26.67
C ALA A 141 4.48 -5.28 -26.71
N GLY A 142 3.83 -5.37 -25.54
CA GLY A 142 2.41 -5.68 -25.38
C GLY A 142 1.44 -4.53 -25.63
N MET A 143 1.91 -3.36 -26.08
CA MET A 143 1.06 -2.16 -26.23
C MET A 143 -0.12 -2.36 -27.19
N ARG A 144 0.04 -3.21 -28.22
CA ARG A 144 -1.03 -3.51 -29.18
C ARG A 144 -2.22 -4.22 -28.54
N ASP A 145 -1.97 -4.96 -27.46
CA ASP A 145 -2.99 -5.71 -26.73
C ASP A 145 -3.56 -4.86 -25.59
N ALA A 146 -2.69 -4.10 -24.89
CA ALA A 146 -3.10 -3.25 -23.75
C ALA A 146 -4.05 -2.09 -24.13
N LEU A 147 -3.82 -1.41 -25.26
CA LEU A 147 -4.61 -0.22 -25.63
C LEU A 147 -6.09 -0.56 -25.96
N PRO A 148 -6.40 -1.63 -26.72
CA PRO A 148 -7.78 -2.10 -26.91
C PRO A 148 -8.53 -2.39 -25.60
N ASP A 149 -7.87 -3.03 -24.64
CA ASP A 149 -8.49 -3.40 -23.36
C ASP A 149 -8.77 -2.14 -22.51
N MET A 150 -7.81 -1.20 -22.45
CA MET A 150 -8.00 0.10 -21.81
C MET A 150 -9.15 0.89 -22.46
N ALA A 151 -9.20 0.96 -23.80
CA ALA A 151 -10.27 1.64 -24.51
C ALA A 151 -11.65 0.98 -24.28
N SER A 152 -11.70 -0.35 -24.22
CA SER A 152 -12.93 -1.10 -23.95
C SER A 152 -13.47 -0.78 -22.56
N LEU A 153 -12.59 -0.65 -21.56
CA LEU A 153 -12.99 -0.27 -20.21
C LEU A 153 -13.50 1.17 -20.14
N VAL A 154 -12.87 2.11 -20.85
CA VAL A 154 -13.36 3.49 -20.98
C VAL A 154 -14.76 3.52 -21.61
N LYS A 155 -14.95 2.81 -22.73
CA LYS A 155 -16.26 2.69 -23.39
C LYS A 155 -17.31 2.16 -22.44
N ARG A 156 -17.01 1.03 -21.77
CA ARG A 156 -17.91 0.41 -20.81
C ARG A 156 -18.25 1.33 -19.64
N TYR A 157 -17.27 2.06 -19.10
CA TYR A 157 -17.50 3.03 -18.02
C TYR A 157 -18.57 4.05 -18.41
N PHE A 158 -18.48 4.61 -19.63
CA PHE A 158 -19.46 5.58 -20.11
C PHE A 158 -20.80 4.95 -20.51
N GLU A 159 -20.82 3.74 -21.07
CA GLU A 159 -22.05 3.01 -21.42
C GLU A 159 -22.87 2.59 -20.19
N THR A 160 -22.22 2.49 -19.03
CA THR A 160 -22.80 2.04 -17.76
C THR A 160 -22.96 3.18 -16.75
N ASP A 161 -22.97 4.43 -17.22
CA ASP A 161 -23.12 5.64 -16.41
C ASP A 161 -22.17 5.69 -15.19
N GLY A 162 -20.91 5.29 -15.41
CA GLY A 162 -19.83 5.30 -14.41
C GLY A 162 -19.75 4.05 -13.53
N ASN A 163 -20.49 2.99 -13.85
CA ASN A 163 -20.46 1.73 -13.10
C ASN A 163 -20.16 0.52 -14.00
N PRO A 164 -18.89 0.28 -14.35
CA PRO A 164 -18.51 -0.80 -15.25
C PRO A 164 -18.82 -2.21 -14.70
N GLY A 165 -19.17 -2.35 -13.42
CA GLY A 165 -19.42 -3.65 -12.78
C GLY A 165 -18.21 -4.15 -12.01
N GLY A 166 -18.19 -5.46 -11.70
CA GLY A 166 -17.09 -6.08 -10.97
C GLY A 166 -15.82 -6.28 -11.83
N PRO A 167 -14.65 -6.49 -11.20
CA PRO A 167 -13.37 -6.73 -11.89
C PRO A 167 -13.45 -7.79 -13.00
N GLU A 168 -14.12 -8.92 -12.71
CA GLU A 168 -14.27 -10.03 -13.66
C GLU A 168 -15.31 -9.79 -14.75
N GLU A 169 -16.26 -8.87 -14.54
CA GLU A 169 -17.30 -8.58 -15.52
C GLU A 169 -16.84 -7.57 -16.58
N ALA A 170 -15.82 -6.79 -16.22
CA ALA A 170 -15.32 -5.65 -16.97
C ALA A 170 -13.81 -5.74 -17.26
N ASP A 171 -13.20 -6.91 -17.01
CA ASP A 171 -11.82 -7.25 -17.33
C ASP A 171 -10.80 -6.23 -16.81
N TYR A 172 -10.92 -5.85 -15.54
CA TYR A 172 -9.98 -4.96 -14.85
C TYR A 172 -9.48 -5.58 -13.55
N LEU A 173 -8.31 -5.17 -13.08
CA LEU A 173 -7.64 -5.65 -11.88
C LEU A 173 -8.37 -5.22 -10.58
N PRO A 174 -8.45 -6.07 -9.54
CA PRO A 174 -9.17 -5.76 -8.30
C PRO A 174 -8.71 -4.49 -7.57
N ARG A 175 -9.63 -3.53 -7.40
CA ARG A 175 -9.33 -2.23 -6.74
C ARG A 175 -9.17 -2.26 -5.22
N GLY A 176 -9.35 -3.41 -4.57
CA GLY A 176 -9.36 -3.52 -3.10
C GLY A 176 -10.56 -2.84 -2.41
N LEU A 177 -11.55 -2.36 -3.17
CA LEU A 177 -12.74 -1.68 -2.64
C LEU A 177 -13.85 -2.68 -2.30
N ARG A 178 -14.42 -2.56 -1.10
CA ARG A 178 -15.60 -3.32 -0.70
C ARG A 178 -16.87 -2.54 -1.03
N LYS A 179 -17.74 -3.12 -1.85
CA LYS A 179 -19.04 -2.55 -2.19
C LYS A 179 -20.16 -3.49 -1.74
N ASN A 180 -21.21 -2.91 -1.18
CA ASN A 180 -22.44 -3.64 -0.91
C ASN A 180 -23.19 -3.84 -2.23
N ILE A 181 -23.50 -5.09 -2.55
CA ILE A 181 -24.23 -5.47 -3.77
C ILE A 181 -25.47 -6.29 -3.41
N PHE A 182 -26.50 -6.20 -4.25
CA PHE A 182 -27.63 -7.11 -4.20
C PHE A 182 -27.36 -8.27 -5.15
N VAL A 183 -27.55 -9.49 -4.66
CA VAL A 183 -27.38 -10.72 -5.44
C VAL A 183 -28.60 -11.61 -5.27
N GLU A 184 -28.94 -12.37 -6.30
CA GLU A 184 -30.18 -13.15 -6.35
C GLU A 184 -30.23 -14.27 -5.29
N THR A 185 -29.10 -14.93 -5.07
CA THR A 185 -29.00 -16.05 -4.13
C THR A 185 -28.55 -15.56 -2.77
N ARG A 186 -29.23 -15.94 -1.69
CA ARG A 186 -28.85 -15.56 -0.31
C ARG A 186 -27.48 -16.11 0.12
N GLY A 187 -26.74 -15.36 0.94
CA GLY A 187 -25.38 -15.71 1.39
C GLY A 187 -25.25 -17.08 2.04
N ALA A 188 -26.21 -17.46 2.89
CA ALA A 188 -26.21 -18.77 3.54
C ALA A 188 -26.23 -19.94 2.53
N ARG A 189 -26.90 -19.79 1.39
CA ARG A 189 -26.91 -20.84 0.35
C ARG A 189 -25.57 -20.90 -0.37
N ARG A 190 -25.04 -19.75 -0.79
CA ARG A 190 -23.76 -19.66 -1.50
C ARG A 190 -22.61 -20.21 -0.66
N ALA A 191 -22.59 -19.91 0.65
CA ALA A 191 -21.59 -20.44 1.58
C ALA A 191 -21.66 -21.98 1.71
N VAL A 192 -22.86 -22.55 1.78
CA VAL A 192 -23.05 -24.01 1.82
C VAL A 192 -22.65 -24.65 0.49
N ASP A 193 -23.05 -24.06 -0.64
CA ASP A 193 -22.69 -24.56 -1.98
C ASP A 193 -21.16 -24.57 -2.15
N MET A 194 -20.49 -23.48 -1.75
CA MET A 194 -19.01 -23.38 -1.75
C MET A 194 -18.35 -24.44 -0.86
N LEU A 195 -18.88 -24.68 0.34
CA LEU A 195 -18.38 -25.72 1.24
C LEU A 195 -18.56 -27.12 0.65
N LEU A 196 -19.72 -27.40 0.04
CA LEU A 196 -19.99 -28.68 -0.59
C LEU A 196 -19.06 -28.93 -1.78
N ASN A 197 -18.83 -27.93 -2.62
CA ASN A 197 -17.87 -28.03 -3.73
C ASN A 197 -16.46 -28.31 -3.19
N LYS A 198 -16.02 -27.57 -2.17
CA LYS A 198 -14.71 -27.78 -1.53
C LYS A 198 -14.55 -29.19 -0.97
N ILE A 199 -15.56 -29.73 -0.28
CA ILE A 199 -15.53 -31.09 0.27
C ILE A 199 -15.45 -32.16 -0.83
N LYS A 200 -16.06 -31.89 -1.98
CA LYS A 200 -16.07 -32.79 -3.13
C LYS A 200 -14.86 -32.63 -4.06
N GLU A 201 -13.94 -31.71 -3.75
CA GLU A 201 -12.83 -31.34 -4.65
C GLU A 201 -13.33 -30.82 -6.01
N GLU A 202 -14.50 -30.18 -6.03
CA GLU A 202 -15.05 -29.47 -7.19
C GLU A 202 -14.60 -28.00 -7.20
N ASP A 203 -14.65 -27.34 -8.36
CA ASP A 203 -14.32 -25.92 -8.48
C ASP A 203 -15.21 -25.06 -7.58
N TYR A 204 -14.58 -24.16 -6.83
CA TYR A 204 -15.26 -23.15 -6.03
C TYR A 204 -14.45 -21.86 -6.02
N LYS A 205 -15.14 -20.73 -5.87
CA LYS A 205 -14.53 -19.42 -5.79
C LYS A 205 -14.89 -18.77 -4.46
N SER A 206 -13.90 -18.32 -3.71
CA SER A 206 -14.16 -17.56 -2.49
C SER A 206 -14.74 -16.19 -2.82
N GLU A 207 -15.86 -15.84 -2.18
CA GLU A 207 -16.38 -14.47 -2.20
C GLU A 207 -15.54 -13.53 -1.33
N TYR A 208 -14.68 -14.10 -0.49
CA TYR A 208 -13.76 -13.37 0.39
C TYR A 208 -12.37 -14.01 0.26
N PRO A 209 -11.57 -13.61 -0.75
CA PRO A 209 -10.22 -14.11 -0.86
C PRO A 209 -9.44 -13.77 0.41
N MET A 210 -8.62 -14.71 0.88
CA MET A 210 -7.70 -14.42 1.99
C MET A 210 -6.72 -13.32 1.54
N PRO A 211 -6.35 -12.39 2.43
CA PRO A 211 -5.29 -11.43 2.13
C PRO A 211 -4.02 -12.18 1.69
N ALA A 212 -3.36 -11.67 0.66
CA ALA A 212 -1.98 -12.08 0.38
C ALA A 212 -1.10 -11.47 1.49
N PHE A 213 -0.50 -12.31 2.31
CA PHE A 213 0.48 -11.85 3.30
C PHE A 213 1.82 -11.71 2.61
N ASP A 214 2.47 -10.57 2.80
CA ASP A 214 3.84 -10.35 2.36
C ASP A 214 4.77 -11.32 3.11
N THR A 215 5.71 -11.93 2.39
CA THR A 215 6.71 -12.82 2.96
C THR A 215 8.03 -12.10 3.02
N VAL A 216 8.43 -11.68 4.21
CA VAL A 216 9.73 -11.04 4.43
C VAL A 216 10.80 -12.13 4.61
N LYS A 217 11.95 -11.99 3.92
CA LYS A 217 13.10 -12.85 4.16
C LYS A 217 13.55 -12.65 5.62
N PRO A 218 13.64 -13.71 6.45
CA PRO A 218 14.18 -13.58 7.80
C PRO A 218 15.60 -12.98 7.78
N ALA A 219 15.92 -12.19 8.80
CA ALA A 219 17.29 -11.74 9.03
C ALA A 219 18.24 -12.93 9.18
N GLU A 220 19.50 -12.73 8.81
CA GLU A 220 20.53 -13.76 9.05
C GLU A 220 20.67 -14.00 10.55
N PRO A 221 20.85 -15.26 10.99
CA PRO A 221 20.89 -15.58 12.41
C PRO A 221 22.13 -14.98 13.09
N LEU A 222 21.97 -14.48 14.31
CA LEU A 222 23.09 -14.10 15.17
C LEU A 222 23.91 -15.35 15.54
N THR A 223 25.22 -15.29 15.34
CA THR A 223 26.11 -16.44 15.54
C THR A 223 26.71 -16.53 16.94
N ASP A 224 26.81 -15.40 17.64
CA ASP A 224 27.36 -15.32 19.01
C ASP A 224 26.53 -14.32 19.81
N LEU A 225 25.60 -14.84 20.62
CA LEU A 225 24.73 -14.00 21.44
C LEU A 225 25.47 -13.34 22.59
N SER A 226 26.53 -13.97 23.12
CA SER A 226 27.30 -13.48 24.26
C SER A 226 28.03 -12.16 24.02
N GLN A 227 28.10 -11.71 22.77
CA GLN A 227 28.65 -10.41 22.37
C GLN A 227 27.57 -9.49 21.78
N ALA A 228 26.37 -10.01 21.55
CA ALA A 228 25.32 -9.30 20.86
C ALA A 228 24.57 -8.34 21.78
N LYS A 229 24.27 -7.16 21.24
CA LYS A 229 23.35 -6.22 21.88
C LYS A 229 21.92 -6.52 21.43
N ILE A 230 21.04 -6.84 22.39
CA ILE A 230 19.66 -7.26 22.14
C ILE A 230 18.69 -6.20 22.67
N ALA A 231 17.63 -5.89 21.92
CA ALA A 231 16.55 -5.00 22.37
C ALA A 231 15.22 -5.73 22.55
N LEU A 232 14.37 -5.14 23.38
CA LEU A 232 12.98 -5.55 23.56
C LEU A 232 12.05 -4.63 22.79
N VAL A 233 11.16 -5.22 21.97
CA VAL A 233 10.06 -4.52 21.31
C VAL A 233 8.79 -5.32 21.57
N THR A 234 7.68 -4.65 21.87
CA THR A 234 6.40 -5.34 22.09
C THR A 234 5.26 -4.69 21.32
N SER A 235 4.41 -5.50 20.72
CA SER A 235 3.08 -5.07 20.25
C SER A 235 1.98 -5.35 21.28
N GLY A 236 2.34 -5.87 22.46
CA GLY A 236 1.42 -6.24 23.52
C GLY A 236 0.91 -5.04 24.33
N GLY A 237 1.42 -3.83 24.10
CA GLY A 237 0.93 -2.62 24.76
C GLY A 237 1.33 -2.46 26.21
N ILE A 238 2.46 -3.03 26.64
CA ILE A 238 3.06 -2.75 27.95
C ILE A 238 3.58 -1.31 27.95
N VAL A 239 3.18 -0.51 28.93
CA VAL A 239 3.54 0.90 29.10
C VAL A 239 3.92 1.16 30.56
N PRO A 240 4.70 2.21 30.88
CA PRO A 240 4.86 2.64 32.27
C PRO A 240 3.51 2.94 32.92
N ASP A 241 3.41 2.77 34.24
CA ASP A 241 2.20 3.05 35.00
C ASP A 241 1.62 4.43 34.64
N GLY A 242 0.29 4.47 34.52
CA GLY A 242 -0.45 5.65 34.08
C GLY A 242 -0.38 5.99 32.59
N ASN A 243 0.33 5.19 31.77
CA ASN A 243 0.42 5.36 30.31
C ASN A 243 0.78 6.81 29.91
N PRO A 244 2.02 7.26 30.19
CA PRO A 244 2.39 8.68 30.12
C PRO A 244 2.18 9.31 28.73
N ASP A 245 2.45 8.54 27.66
CA ASP A 245 2.27 9.00 26.28
C ASP A 245 0.83 8.81 25.76
N SER A 246 -0.07 8.28 26.60
CA SER A 246 -1.48 8.01 26.26
C SER A 246 -1.61 7.19 24.99
N ILE A 247 -0.85 6.10 24.88
CA ILE A 247 -0.93 5.13 23.78
C ILE A 247 -2.33 4.52 23.79
N GLU A 248 -2.98 4.47 22.63
CA GLU A 248 -4.35 4.00 22.51
C GLU A 248 -4.43 2.47 22.61
N ALA A 249 -5.38 1.96 23.41
CA ALA A 249 -5.58 0.51 23.57
C ALA A 249 -6.11 -0.23 22.32
N SER A 250 -6.42 0.51 21.26
CA SER A 250 -6.68 -0.04 19.93
C SER A 250 -6.35 0.99 18.86
N SER A 251 -5.93 0.52 17.68
CA SER A 251 -5.64 1.36 16.53
C SER A 251 -4.63 2.47 16.89
N ALA A 252 -3.54 2.07 17.55
CA ALA A 252 -2.57 3.02 18.09
C ALA A 252 -2.01 3.90 16.97
N SER A 253 -2.03 5.21 17.23
CA SER A 253 -1.53 6.23 16.30
C SER A 253 -0.05 6.53 16.49
N LYS A 254 0.56 5.91 17.50
CA LYS A 254 1.91 6.15 18.00
C LYS A 254 2.46 4.92 18.70
N TYR A 255 3.76 4.90 18.91
CA TYR A 255 4.48 3.95 19.76
C TYR A 255 5.19 4.71 20.89
N GLY A 256 5.56 3.98 21.95
CA GLY A 256 6.34 4.50 23.07
C GLY A 256 7.76 3.98 23.05
N LYS A 257 8.69 4.79 23.58
CA LYS A 257 10.09 4.42 23.84
C LYS A 257 10.40 4.75 25.30
N TYR A 258 10.72 3.74 26.10
CA TYR A 258 10.87 3.88 27.54
C TYR A 258 12.15 3.23 28.04
N SER A 259 12.72 3.76 29.11
CA SER A 259 14.00 3.32 29.68
C SER A 259 13.81 2.10 30.59
N LEU A 260 14.71 1.11 30.47
CA LEU A 260 14.81 -0.09 31.29
C LEU A 260 15.90 0.00 32.38
N LYS A 261 16.67 1.10 32.44
CA LYS A 261 17.86 1.24 33.31
C LYS A 261 17.63 1.01 34.79
N GLU A 262 16.44 1.31 35.27
CA GLU A 262 16.09 1.27 36.70
C GLU A 262 15.27 0.03 37.05
N PHE A 263 15.12 -0.90 36.11
CA PHE A 263 14.25 -2.06 36.24
C PHE A 263 15.01 -3.36 35.96
N ASP A 264 14.83 -4.30 36.88
CA ASP A 264 15.21 -5.70 36.74
C ASP A 264 13.97 -6.62 36.69
N ASP A 265 12.79 -6.08 37.01
CA ASP A 265 11.49 -6.77 37.12
C ASP A 265 10.37 -5.74 36.86
N LEU A 266 9.34 -6.13 36.10
CA LEU A 266 8.22 -5.28 35.69
C LEU A 266 6.93 -5.67 36.41
N SER A 267 6.64 -4.97 37.51
CA SER A 267 5.48 -5.22 38.36
C SER A 267 4.31 -4.25 38.15
N GLU A 268 3.18 -4.55 38.80
CA GLU A 268 1.99 -3.70 38.88
C GLU A 268 2.22 -2.27 39.38
N ASP A 269 3.32 -2.03 40.12
CA ASP A 269 3.67 -0.69 40.61
C ASP A 269 4.44 0.14 39.56
N SER A 270 4.94 -0.50 38.50
CA SER A 270 5.87 0.10 37.54
C SER A 270 5.30 0.25 36.14
N HIS A 271 4.51 -0.74 35.70
CA HIS A 271 4.01 -0.86 34.34
C HIS A 271 2.55 -1.30 34.33
N ASP A 272 1.85 -0.95 33.25
CA ASP A 272 0.46 -1.28 33.01
C ASP A 272 0.25 -1.68 31.54
N THR A 273 -0.95 -2.13 31.20
CA THR A 273 -1.32 -2.61 29.87
C THR A 273 -2.28 -1.65 29.18
N ALA A 274 -1.82 -1.02 28.10
CA ALA A 274 -2.63 -0.24 27.18
C ALA A 274 -3.07 -1.09 25.98
N HIS A 275 -3.76 -2.21 26.21
CA HIS A 275 -4.13 -3.14 25.12
C HIS A 275 -5.55 -3.69 25.26
N GLY A 276 -6.39 -3.48 24.25
CA GLY A 276 -7.80 -3.89 24.25
C GLY A 276 -8.10 -5.26 23.63
N GLY A 277 -7.07 -5.97 23.14
CA GLY A 277 -7.21 -7.26 22.45
C GLY A 277 -7.05 -8.51 23.33
N TYR A 278 -6.63 -8.36 24.59
CA TYR A 278 -6.54 -9.45 25.58
C TYR A 278 -6.94 -8.94 26.97
N ASP A 279 -7.09 -9.84 27.94
CA ASP A 279 -7.40 -9.49 29.33
C ASP A 279 -6.18 -8.86 30.01
N PRO A 280 -6.19 -7.53 30.30
CA PRO A 280 -4.99 -6.84 30.76
C PRO A 280 -4.59 -7.24 32.18
N VAL A 281 -5.49 -7.80 33.00
CA VAL A 281 -5.25 -8.03 34.43
C VAL A 281 -3.93 -8.77 34.67
N TYR A 282 -3.69 -9.87 33.95
CA TYR A 282 -2.49 -10.68 34.16
C TYR A 282 -1.21 -9.97 33.73
N ALA A 283 -1.27 -9.14 32.69
CA ALA A 283 -0.10 -8.40 32.21
C ALA A 283 0.13 -7.11 33.03
N SER A 284 -0.92 -6.54 33.62
CA SER A 284 -0.79 -5.43 34.56
C SER A 284 -0.30 -5.91 35.93
N GLU A 285 -0.65 -7.11 36.37
CA GLU A 285 -0.10 -7.70 37.61
C GLU A 285 1.40 -8.02 37.50
N ASP A 286 1.85 -8.37 36.29
CA ASP A 286 3.18 -8.90 35.99
C ASP A 286 3.43 -8.71 34.48
N ALA A 287 4.12 -7.62 34.14
CA ALA A 287 4.30 -7.18 32.77
C ALA A 287 5.37 -8.00 32.02
N ASP A 288 6.23 -8.73 32.75
CA ASP A 288 7.21 -9.66 32.19
C ASP A 288 6.56 -10.80 31.41
N ARG A 289 5.28 -11.10 31.68
CA ARG A 289 4.48 -12.03 30.87
C ARG A 289 4.38 -11.66 29.39
N VAL A 290 4.53 -10.37 29.08
CA VAL A 290 4.43 -9.83 27.72
C VAL A 290 5.75 -9.21 27.28
N LEU A 291 6.46 -8.53 28.17
CA LEU A 291 7.74 -7.87 27.90
C LEU A 291 8.81 -8.48 28.83
N PRO A 292 9.51 -9.56 28.43
CA PRO A 292 10.28 -10.42 29.34
C PRO A 292 11.61 -9.76 29.74
N LEU A 293 11.56 -8.73 30.58
CA LEU A 293 12.74 -8.06 31.08
C LEU A 293 13.48 -8.95 32.07
N ASP A 294 12.76 -9.58 32.99
CA ASP A 294 13.28 -10.48 34.01
C ASP A 294 14.26 -11.52 33.45
N VAL A 295 13.82 -12.32 32.47
CA VAL A 295 14.62 -13.37 31.84
C VAL A 295 15.75 -12.76 31.01
N MET A 296 15.54 -11.61 30.37
CA MET A 296 16.60 -10.96 29.60
C MET A 296 17.72 -10.42 30.49
N ARG A 297 17.40 -9.95 31.70
CA ARG A 297 18.38 -9.56 32.71
C ARG A 297 19.13 -10.78 33.24
N GLU A 298 18.44 -11.89 33.52
CA GLU A 298 19.11 -13.14 33.90
C GLU A 298 20.11 -13.60 32.83
N LEU A 299 19.71 -13.57 31.54
CA LEU A 299 20.60 -13.95 30.42
C LEU A 299 21.79 -13.00 30.26
N GLU A 300 21.61 -11.71 30.53
CA GLU A 300 22.70 -10.71 30.52
C GLU A 300 23.69 -10.98 31.67
N GLU A 301 23.19 -11.25 32.88
CA GLU A 301 24.02 -11.56 34.05
C GLU A 301 24.79 -12.88 33.88
N GLU A 302 24.18 -13.88 33.25
CA GLU A 302 24.82 -15.17 32.93
C GLU A 302 25.84 -15.06 31.78
N GLY A 303 25.84 -13.95 31.03
CA GLY A 303 26.69 -13.72 29.87
C GLY A 303 26.27 -14.51 28.64
N GLU A 304 25.03 -15.00 28.60
CA GLU A 304 24.42 -15.66 27.44
C GLU A 304 24.09 -14.63 26.35
N ILE A 305 23.83 -13.38 26.74
CA ILE A 305 23.80 -12.21 25.85
C ILE A 305 24.89 -11.20 26.23
N GLY A 306 25.31 -10.38 25.28
CA GLY A 306 26.36 -9.37 25.51
C GLY A 306 25.86 -8.15 26.28
N GLU A 307 24.76 -7.55 25.82
CA GLU A 307 24.14 -6.39 26.46
C GLU A 307 22.64 -6.35 26.15
N LEU A 308 21.81 -6.05 27.14
CA LEU A 308 20.42 -5.66 26.95
C LEU A 308 20.34 -4.16 26.70
N HIS A 309 19.72 -3.77 25.57
CA HIS A 309 19.51 -2.37 25.23
C HIS A 309 18.71 -1.65 26.30
N ASP A 310 19.21 -0.48 26.71
CA ASP A 310 18.64 0.37 27.76
C ASP A 310 17.19 0.84 27.55
N TYR A 311 16.64 0.69 26.35
CA TYR A 311 15.27 1.11 26.03
C TYR A 311 14.46 -0.05 25.46
N PHE A 312 13.17 -0.06 25.77
CA PHE A 312 12.19 -0.87 25.04
C PHE A 312 11.25 0.02 24.24
N TYR A 313 10.66 -0.59 23.21
CA TYR A 313 9.68 0.05 22.34
C TYR A 313 8.36 -0.70 22.47
N THR A 314 7.26 0.05 22.55
CA THR A 314 5.93 -0.54 22.74
C THR A 314 4.94 0.07 21.78
N THR A 315 4.15 -0.79 21.16
CA THR A 315 2.97 -0.42 20.38
C THR A 315 1.83 -1.36 20.77
N VAL A 316 0.67 -1.16 20.14
CA VAL A 316 -0.54 -1.93 20.39
C VAL A 316 -0.93 -2.60 19.09
N GLY A 317 -0.79 -3.92 19.00
CA GLY A 317 -1.14 -4.67 17.80
C GLY A 317 -2.65 -4.69 17.51
N ASN A 318 -3.47 -4.45 18.53
CA ASN A 318 -4.93 -4.49 18.43
C ASN A 318 -5.51 -3.42 17.48
N GLY A 319 -5.85 -3.83 16.26
CA GLY A 319 -6.54 -2.98 15.28
C GLY A 319 -5.64 -1.94 14.61
N THR A 320 -4.33 -1.99 14.82
CA THR A 320 -3.38 -1.06 14.20
C THR A 320 -3.31 -1.30 12.69
N ALA A 321 -3.41 -0.21 11.93
CA ALA A 321 -3.37 -0.27 10.48
C ALA A 321 -1.98 -0.74 10.00
N VAL A 322 -1.93 -1.55 8.95
CA VAL A 322 -0.67 -2.06 8.39
C VAL A 322 0.29 -0.94 7.99
N ALA A 323 -0.24 0.16 7.45
CA ALA A 323 0.55 1.35 7.10
C ALA A 323 1.24 1.96 8.32
N SER A 324 0.49 2.21 9.41
CA SER A 324 1.03 2.74 10.66
C SER A 324 2.03 1.78 11.31
N ALA A 325 1.74 0.48 11.32
CA ALA A 325 2.67 -0.53 11.83
C ALA A 325 4.00 -0.53 11.04
N ARG A 326 3.95 -0.33 9.71
CA ARG A 326 5.14 -0.21 8.87
C ARG A 326 5.95 1.05 9.19
N GLU A 327 5.28 2.18 9.39
CA GLU A 327 5.92 3.44 9.80
C GLU A 327 6.61 3.30 11.17
N PHE A 328 5.90 2.78 12.18
CA PHE A 328 6.50 2.54 13.51
C PHE A 328 7.70 1.60 13.42
N ALA A 329 7.59 0.51 12.65
CA ALA A 329 8.69 -0.45 12.49
C ALA A 329 9.91 0.18 11.80
N GLN A 330 9.72 1.06 10.82
CA GLN A 330 10.82 1.77 10.14
C GLN A 330 11.55 2.72 11.09
N ASP A 331 10.80 3.48 11.88
CA ASP A 331 11.37 4.41 12.86
C ASP A 331 12.11 3.67 13.98
N ILE A 332 11.48 2.65 14.56
CA ILE A 332 12.08 1.81 15.62
C ILE A 332 13.34 1.11 15.09
N ALA A 333 13.29 0.53 13.89
CA ALA A 333 14.45 -0.13 13.29
C ALA A 333 15.61 0.86 13.08
N SER A 334 15.32 2.07 12.60
CA SER A 334 16.34 3.12 12.39
C SER A 334 17.01 3.53 13.71
N ASP A 335 16.24 3.65 14.79
CA ASP A 335 16.74 4.00 16.12
C ASP A 335 17.58 2.85 16.73
N LEU A 336 17.15 1.60 16.54
CA LEU A 336 17.89 0.40 16.97
C LEU A 336 19.20 0.22 16.21
N GLU A 337 19.20 0.42 14.88
CA GLU A 337 20.43 0.42 14.07
C GLU A 337 21.40 1.51 14.53
N ALA A 338 20.91 2.72 14.82
CA ALA A 338 21.72 3.82 15.33
C ALA A 338 22.30 3.56 16.74
N ALA A 339 21.71 2.63 17.49
CA ALA A 339 22.16 2.20 18.81
C ALA A 339 23.03 0.93 18.78
N ASP A 340 23.46 0.49 17.60
CA ASP A 340 24.25 -0.73 17.36
C ASP A 340 23.58 -1.99 17.94
N VAL A 341 22.24 -2.05 17.89
CA VAL A 341 21.49 -3.24 18.31
C VAL A 341 21.54 -4.28 17.19
N GLU A 342 21.93 -5.50 17.53
CA GLU A 342 22.13 -6.60 16.58
C GLU A 342 20.94 -7.56 16.56
N GLY A 343 20.15 -7.62 17.63
CA GLY A 343 18.99 -8.50 17.75
C GLY A 343 17.81 -7.86 18.45
N VAL A 344 16.60 -8.33 18.11
CA VAL A 344 15.36 -7.85 18.73
C VAL A 344 14.52 -9.05 19.14
N VAL A 345 14.07 -9.05 20.38
CA VAL A 345 12.96 -9.89 20.83
C VAL A 345 11.69 -9.08 20.64
N LEU A 346 10.92 -9.44 19.61
CA LEU A 346 9.61 -8.86 19.34
C LEU A 346 8.52 -9.74 19.96
N THR A 347 7.85 -9.24 21.00
CA THR A 347 6.74 -9.96 21.64
C THR A 347 5.38 -9.47 21.17
N SER A 348 4.40 -10.37 21.23
CA SER A 348 2.99 -10.12 20.93
C SER A 348 2.09 -10.70 22.02
N THR A 349 0.79 -10.45 21.90
CA THR A 349 -0.27 -10.89 22.82
C THR A 349 -0.46 -12.40 22.89
#